data_AF-A0A2V5TJ32-F1
#
_entry.id   AF-A0A2V5TJ32-F1
#
_cell.length_a   1.000
_cell.length_b   1.000
_cell.length_c   1.000
_cell.angle_alpha   90.00
_cell.angle_beta   90.00
_cell.angle_gamma   90.00
#
_symmetry.space_group_name_H-M   'P 1'
#
loop_
_entity.id
_entity.type
_entity.pdbx_description
1 polymer ?
#
loop_
_entity_poly.entity_id
_entity_poly.type
_entity_poly.pdbx_seq_one_letter_code
_entity_poly.pdbx_strand_id
1 'polypeptide(L)'
;AIEKYSGLQPAELTHIRRQNPATAKTQAERQWLEQYKLAVNEARDGKLAQSFDRLDRQNAIVLCTPADQQQKLTEHFLELAKARHSTVVISQSWSEIHKLNEQVRDGLKAKGLIGQSETVVRALERLDLTDAQKRDKRFYNSDSVVVFNRPTAGFKSGD
;
A
#
# COMPACT_ATOMS: atom_id res chain seq x y z
N ALA A 1 14.36 -10.76 2.74
CA ALA A 1 14.73 -11.34 4.05
C ALA A 1 13.49 -11.63 4.90
N ILE A 2 12.57 -10.67 5.08
CA ILE A 2 11.29 -10.89 5.77
C ILE A 2 10.49 -12.03 5.10
N GLU A 3 10.28 -11.99 3.79
CA GLU A 3 9.51 -12.99 3.03
C GLU A 3 10.00 -14.45 3.18
N LYS A 4 11.28 -14.65 3.51
CA LYS A 4 11.88 -16.00 3.64
C LYS A 4 11.88 -16.53 5.07
N TYR A 5 11.80 -15.65 6.07
CA TYR A 5 12.06 -15.99 7.47
C TYR A 5 10.95 -15.56 8.44
N SER A 6 9.96 -14.77 8.00
CA SER A 6 8.87 -14.29 8.88
C SER A 6 7.71 -15.27 9.04
N GLY A 7 7.63 -16.32 8.21
CA GLY A 7 6.47 -17.21 8.16
C GLY A 7 5.18 -16.53 7.65
N LEU A 8 5.26 -15.26 7.23
CA LEU A 8 4.13 -14.52 6.67
C LEU A 8 4.11 -14.68 5.15
N GLN A 9 2.93 -14.98 4.60
CA GLN A 9 2.70 -14.94 3.16
C GLN A 9 2.57 -13.47 2.74
N PRO A 10 3.51 -12.92 1.94
CA PRO A 10 3.34 -11.57 1.40
C PRO A 10 2.10 -11.51 0.51
N ALA A 11 1.37 -10.39 0.54
CA ALA A 11 0.29 -10.17 -0.41
C ALA A 11 0.90 -10.01 -1.81
N GLU A 12 0.74 -11.04 -2.65
CA GLU A 12 1.25 -11.02 -4.01
C GLU A 12 0.17 -10.51 -4.98
N LEU A 13 0.52 -9.47 -5.75
CA LEU A 13 -0.33 -8.97 -6.84
C LEU A 13 -0.21 -9.90 -8.05
N THR A 14 -0.95 -11.01 -8.03
CA THR A 14 -0.91 -12.02 -9.10
C THR A 14 -1.70 -11.61 -10.35
N HIS A 15 -2.63 -10.65 -10.25
CA HIS A 15 -3.55 -10.29 -11.33
C HIS A 15 -3.69 -8.77 -11.49
N ILE A 16 -3.18 -8.23 -12.60
CA ILE A 16 -3.36 -6.81 -12.95
C ILE A 16 -4.62 -6.65 -13.81
N ARG A 17 -5.79 -6.58 -13.16
CA ARG A 17 -7.08 -6.45 -13.85
C ARG A 17 -7.21 -5.15 -14.66
N ARG A 18 -6.70 -4.04 -14.14
CA ARG A 18 -6.76 -2.71 -14.80
C ARG A 18 -5.95 -2.62 -16.11
N GLN A 19 -5.16 -3.63 -16.44
CA GLN A 19 -4.40 -3.71 -17.69
C GLN A 19 -4.79 -4.94 -18.55
N ASN A 20 -5.89 -5.63 -18.19
CA ASN A 20 -6.35 -6.81 -18.93
C ASN A 20 -7.75 -6.62 -19.53
N PRO A 21 -7.83 -6.12 -20.78
CA PRO A 21 -9.10 -5.96 -21.51
C PRO A 21 -9.93 -7.24 -21.62
N ALA A 22 -9.31 -8.43 -21.56
CA ALA A 22 -10.02 -9.70 -21.64
C ALA A 22 -10.90 -9.99 -20.41
N THR A 23 -10.69 -9.26 -19.31
CA THR A 23 -11.50 -9.38 -18.08
C THR A 23 -12.71 -8.45 -18.06
N ALA A 24 -12.88 -7.61 -19.09
CA ALA A 24 -14.00 -6.68 -19.19
C ALA A 24 -15.33 -7.41 -19.31
N LYS A 25 -16.34 -6.92 -18.58
CA LYS A 25 -17.73 -7.40 -18.66
C LYS A 25 -18.52 -6.70 -19.77
N THR A 26 -18.08 -5.52 -20.19
CA THR A 26 -18.75 -4.72 -21.23
C THR A 26 -17.77 -4.21 -22.28
N GLN A 27 -18.30 -3.84 -23.45
CA GLN A 27 -17.47 -3.26 -24.53
C GLN A 27 -16.88 -1.91 -24.11
N ALA A 28 -17.65 -1.08 -23.39
CA ALA A 28 -17.18 0.20 -22.86
C ALA A 28 -16.03 0.01 -21.86
N GLU A 29 -16.18 -0.95 -20.92
CA GLU A 29 -15.12 -1.30 -19.97
C GLU A 29 -13.87 -1.84 -20.67
N ARG A 30 -14.05 -2.65 -21.72
CA ARG A 30 -12.93 -3.16 -22.52
C ARG A 30 -12.15 -2.02 -23.18
N GLN A 31 -12.85 -1.09 -23.82
CA GLN A 31 -12.23 0.08 -24.44
C GLN A 31 -11.49 0.93 -23.41
N TRP A 32 -12.09 1.14 -22.23
CA TRP A 32 -11.44 1.85 -21.14
C TRP A 32 -10.15 1.14 -20.69
N LEU A 33 -10.17 -0.18 -20.49
CA LEU A 33 -8.98 -0.95 -20.11
C LEU A 33 -7.89 -0.95 -21.19
N GLU A 34 -8.25 -0.94 -22.47
CA GLU A 34 -7.30 -0.82 -23.59
C GLU A 34 -6.59 0.53 -23.55
N GLN A 35 -7.33 1.63 -23.32
CA GLN A 35 -6.75 2.96 -23.20
C GLN A 35 -5.89 3.10 -21.94
N TYR A 36 -6.30 2.51 -20.82
CA TYR A 36 -5.51 2.50 -19.59
C TYR A 36 -4.19 1.73 -19.79
N LYS A 37 -4.24 0.55 -20.41
CA LYS A 37 -3.05 -0.25 -20.74
C LYS A 37 -2.08 0.52 -21.64
N LEU A 38 -2.61 1.26 -22.62
CA LEU A 38 -1.79 2.08 -23.51
C LEU A 38 -1.08 3.20 -22.75
N ALA A 39 -1.75 3.85 -21.79
CA ALA A 39 -1.12 4.88 -20.96
C ALA A 39 0.07 4.30 -20.16
N VAL A 40 -0.11 3.11 -19.58
CA VAL A 40 0.98 2.42 -18.86
C VAL A 40 2.16 2.11 -19.78
N ASN A 41 1.92 1.67 -21.02
CA ASN A 41 2.98 1.46 -22.00
C ASN A 41 3.69 2.77 -22.38
N GLU A 42 2.96 3.86 -22.55
CA GLU A 42 3.54 5.18 -22.81
C GLU A 42 4.45 5.62 -21.66
N ALA A 43 4.02 5.45 -20.41
CA ALA A 43 4.84 5.74 -19.25
C ALA A 43 6.12 4.87 -19.21
N ARG A 44 5.99 3.57 -19.49
CA ARG A 44 7.12 2.64 -19.56
C ARG A 44 8.13 3.04 -20.64
N ASP A 45 7.64 3.53 -21.78
CA ASP A 45 8.47 3.96 -22.91
C ASP A 45 9.00 5.40 -22.73
N GLY A 46 8.80 6.02 -21.56
CA GLY A 46 9.30 7.37 -21.22
C GLY A 46 8.43 8.53 -21.72
N LYS A 47 7.27 8.26 -22.33
CA LYS A 47 6.34 9.26 -22.89
C LYS A 47 5.37 9.77 -21.82
N LEU A 48 5.90 10.35 -20.75
CA LEU A 48 5.13 10.70 -19.55
C LEU A 48 3.96 11.66 -19.81
N ALA A 49 4.17 12.70 -20.63
CA ALA A 49 3.10 13.65 -20.96
C ALA A 49 1.92 12.97 -21.68
N GLN A 50 2.21 12.08 -22.63
CA GLN A 50 1.18 11.35 -23.38
C GLN A 50 0.41 10.40 -22.45
N SER A 51 1.14 9.69 -21.58
CA SER A 51 0.53 8.83 -20.56
C SER A 51 -0.39 9.64 -19.64
N PHE A 52 0.06 10.80 -19.16
CA PHE A 52 -0.70 11.64 -18.24
C PHE A 52 -1.99 12.14 -18.91
N ASP A 53 -1.89 12.73 -20.10
CA ASP A 53 -3.04 13.20 -20.88
C ASP A 53 -4.05 12.07 -21.16
N ARG A 54 -3.56 10.85 -21.42
CA ARG A 54 -4.41 9.69 -21.69
C ARG A 54 -5.16 9.23 -20.44
N LEU A 55 -4.53 9.25 -19.27
CA LEU A 55 -5.18 8.94 -18.00
C LEU A 55 -6.20 10.02 -17.62
N ASP A 56 -5.88 11.28 -17.86
CA ASP A 56 -6.78 12.41 -17.58
C ASP A 56 -8.06 12.34 -18.41
N ARG A 57 -7.95 12.13 -19.73
CA ARG A 57 -9.11 11.93 -20.64
C ARG A 57 -9.99 10.74 -20.25
N GLN A 58 -9.47 9.78 -19.51
CA GLN A 58 -10.20 8.61 -19.02
C GLN A 58 -10.84 8.81 -17.64
N ASN A 59 -10.72 10.00 -17.04
CA ASN A 59 -11.07 10.29 -15.65
C ASN A 59 -10.37 9.33 -14.66
N ALA A 60 -9.18 8.84 -15.01
CA ALA A 60 -8.37 7.99 -14.13
C ALA A 60 -7.57 8.83 -13.11
N ILE A 61 -7.47 10.15 -13.34
CA ILE A 61 -6.82 11.10 -12.44
C ILE A 61 -7.90 11.87 -11.69
N VAL A 62 -7.76 11.91 -10.36
CA VAL A 62 -8.63 12.70 -9.49
C VAL A 62 -7.82 13.87 -8.95
N LEU A 63 -8.21 15.08 -9.32
CA LEU A 63 -7.57 16.28 -8.80
C LEU A 63 -7.92 16.44 -7.31
N CYS A 64 -6.88 16.62 -6.51
CA CYS A 64 -6.97 16.91 -5.09
C CYS A 64 -5.94 17.97 -4.69
N THR A 65 -6.31 18.71 -3.67
CA THR A 65 -5.41 19.56 -2.89
C THR A 65 -4.73 18.71 -1.80
N PRO A 66 -3.61 19.18 -1.22
CA PRO A 66 -3.00 18.50 -0.08
C PRO A 66 -3.96 18.35 1.12
N ALA A 67 -4.97 19.22 1.25
CA ALA A 67 -5.90 19.21 2.37
C ALA A 67 -7.02 18.15 2.23
N ASP A 68 -7.50 17.87 1.01
CA ASP A 68 -8.62 16.95 0.76
C ASP A 68 -8.20 15.59 0.19
N GLN A 69 -6.92 15.43 -0.20
CA GLN A 69 -6.38 14.19 -0.74
C GLN A 69 -6.69 12.97 0.14
N GLN A 70 -6.45 13.08 1.45
CA GLN A 70 -6.65 11.97 2.40
C GLN A 70 -8.13 11.59 2.53
N GLN A 71 -9.00 12.59 2.60
CA GLN A 71 -10.43 12.38 2.70
C GLN A 71 -10.97 11.69 1.44
N LYS A 72 -10.67 12.22 0.25
CA LYS A 72 -11.10 11.65 -1.04
C LYS A 72 -10.63 10.20 -1.19
N LEU A 73 -9.39 9.92 -0.81
CA LEU A 73 -8.83 8.59 -0.90
C LEU A 73 -9.54 7.63 0.06
N THR A 74 -9.79 8.06 1.31
CA THR A 74 -10.53 7.29 2.31
C THR A 74 -11.94 6.98 1.83
N GLU A 75 -12.67 7.98 1.33
CA GLU A 75 -14.02 7.81 0.79
C GLU A 75 -14.06 6.77 -0.32
N HIS A 76 -13.16 6.90 -1.31
CA HIS A 76 -13.08 5.96 -2.44
C HIS A 76 -12.71 4.54 -1.98
N PHE A 77 -11.79 4.41 -1.02
CA PHE A 77 -11.47 3.11 -0.44
C PHE A 77 -12.68 2.47 0.24
N LEU A 78 -13.45 3.24 1.03
CA LEU A 78 -14.63 2.74 1.72
C LEU A 78 -15.75 2.31 0.75
N GLU A 79 -15.89 2.99 -0.39
CA GLU A 79 -16.80 2.57 -1.47
C GLU A 79 -16.41 1.20 -2.03
N LEU A 80 -15.12 1.02 -2.36
CA LEU A 80 -14.59 -0.25 -2.87
C LEU A 80 -14.67 -1.36 -1.81
N ALA A 81 -14.42 -1.05 -0.54
CA ALA A 81 -14.56 -1.98 0.57
C ALA A 81 -16.01 -2.43 0.74
N LYS A 82 -16.99 -1.51 0.64
CA LYS A 82 -18.43 -1.83 0.68
C LYS A 82 -18.84 -2.74 -0.48
N ALA A 83 -18.26 -2.53 -1.66
CA ALA A 83 -18.45 -3.39 -2.83
C ALA A 83 -17.70 -4.73 -2.76
N ARG A 84 -16.99 -5.00 -1.64
CA ARG A 84 -16.17 -6.21 -1.40
C ARG A 84 -15.07 -6.41 -2.45
N HIS A 85 -14.52 -5.31 -2.97
CA HIS A 85 -13.36 -5.37 -3.84
C HIS A 85 -12.06 -5.47 -3.04
N SER A 86 -11.20 -6.42 -3.39
CA SER A 86 -9.83 -6.49 -2.87
C SER A 86 -9.05 -5.27 -3.36
N THR A 87 -8.80 -4.33 -2.45
CA THR A 87 -8.24 -3.00 -2.76
C THR A 87 -6.97 -2.77 -1.96
N VAL A 88 -5.92 -2.30 -2.64
CA VAL A 88 -4.66 -1.88 -2.03
C VAL A 88 -4.47 -0.39 -2.31
N VAL A 89 -4.12 0.38 -1.28
CA VAL A 89 -3.73 1.78 -1.41
C VAL A 89 -2.21 1.87 -1.31
N ILE A 90 -1.61 2.71 -2.15
CA ILE A 90 -0.18 3.00 -2.15
C ILE A 90 0.01 4.49 -1.84
N SER A 91 0.88 4.81 -0.88
CA SER A 91 1.33 6.18 -0.58
C SER A 91 2.86 6.24 -0.57
N GLN A 92 3.42 7.43 -0.70
CA GLN A 92 4.87 7.62 -0.80
C GLN A 92 5.58 7.64 0.56
N SER A 93 4.88 8.04 1.64
CA SER A 93 5.48 8.17 2.98
C SER A 93 4.76 7.38 4.08
N TRP A 94 5.52 6.92 5.09
CA TRP A 94 4.97 6.29 6.30
C TRP A 94 3.98 7.19 7.04
N SER A 95 4.28 8.47 7.19
CA SER A 95 3.39 9.43 7.85
C SER A 95 2.02 9.55 7.18
N GLU A 96 1.96 9.48 5.85
CA GLU A 96 0.69 9.48 5.12
C GLU A 96 -0.04 8.15 5.30
N ILE A 97 0.69 7.02 5.24
CA ILE A 97 0.13 5.69 5.44
C ILE A 97 -0.54 5.59 6.81
N HIS A 98 0.11 6.05 7.88
CA HIS A 98 -0.47 6.00 9.22
C HIS A 98 -1.75 6.82 9.33
N LYS A 99 -1.72 8.10 8.92
CA LYS A 99 -2.88 8.99 8.95
C LYS A 99 -4.05 8.44 8.12
N LEU A 100 -3.75 7.91 6.94
CA LEU A 100 -4.75 7.31 6.07
C LEU A 100 -5.34 6.04 6.70
N ASN A 101 -4.50 5.15 7.23
CA ASN A 101 -4.96 3.90 7.83
C ASN A 101 -5.86 4.14 9.06
N GLU A 102 -5.60 5.20 9.83
CA GLU A 102 -6.48 5.65 10.91
C GLU A 102 -7.85 6.08 10.35
N GLN A 103 -7.88 7.01 9.39
CA GLN A 103 -9.13 7.49 8.78
C GLN A 103 -9.94 6.35 8.12
N VAL A 104 -9.26 5.45 7.41
CA VAL A 104 -9.88 4.26 6.80
C VAL A 104 -10.45 3.35 7.87
N ARG A 105 -9.71 3.06 8.96
CA ARG A 105 -10.19 2.21 10.05
C ARG A 105 -11.43 2.80 10.71
N ASP A 106 -11.43 4.09 11.00
CA ASP A 106 -12.58 4.77 11.60
C ASP A 106 -13.78 4.75 10.65
N GLY A 107 -13.55 4.99 9.35
CA GLY A 107 -14.60 4.89 8.34
C GLY A 107 -15.17 3.47 8.18
N LEU A 108 -14.33 2.43 8.28
CA LEU A 108 -14.77 1.04 8.22
C LEU A 108 -15.60 0.67 9.45
N LYS A 109 -15.21 1.13 10.66
CA LYS A 109 -15.99 0.95 11.88
C LYS A 109 -17.34 1.66 11.79
N ALA A 110 -17.35 2.94 11.39
CA ALA A 110 -18.56 3.73 11.29
C ALA A 110 -19.59 3.11 10.31
N LYS A 111 -19.10 2.46 9.24
CA LYS A 111 -19.92 1.73 8.27
C LYS A 111 -20.25 0.28 8.67
N GLY A 112 -19.79 -0.19 9.83
CA GLY A 112 -20.01 -1.56 10.32
C GLY A 112 -19.31 -2.65 9.50
N LEU A 113 -18.28 -2.29 8.73
CA LEU A 113 -17.52 -3.23 7.90
C LEU A 113 -16.46 -4.00 8.69
N ILE A 114 -16.07 -3.48 9.85
CA ILE A 114 -15.21 -4.14 10.85
C ILE A 114 -15.83 -3.98 12.26
N GLY A 115 -15.37 -4.80 13.21
CA GLY A 115 -15.82 -4.73 14.60
C GLY A 115 -15.41 -3.43 15.30
N GLN A 116 -16.20 -3.03 16.30
CA GLN A 116 -15.94 -1.81 17.10
C GLN A 116 -14.86 -2.02 18.16
N SER A 117 -14.69 -3.26 18.63
CA SER A 117 -13.71 -3.59 19.65
C SER A 117 -12.30 -3.48 19.09
N GLU A 118 -11.45 -2.75 19.80
CA GLU A 118 -10.02 -2.66 19.50
C GLU A 118 -9.19 -3.37 20.56
N THR A 119 -8.13 -4.02 20.10
CA THR A 119 -7.12 -4.60 20.97
C THR A 119 -5.79 -3.95 20.62
N VAL A 120 -5.19 -3.29 21.61
CA VAL A 120 -3.83 -2.78 21.47
C VAL A 120 -2.87 -3.95 21.44
N VAL A 121 -2.14 -4.09 20.34
CA VAL A 121 -1.11 -5.11 20.18
C VAL A 121 0.25 -4.42 20.13
N ARG A 122 1.22 -4.95 20.89
CA ARG A 122 2.60 -4.50 20.79
C ARG A 122 3.24 -5.15 19.57
N ALA A 123 3.67 -4.33 18.63
CA ALA A 123 4.36 -4.75 17.41
C ALA A 123 5.77 -4.15 17.37
N LEU A 124 6.68 -4.82 16.66
CA LEU A 124 8.02 -4.30 16.38
C LEU A 124 8.03 -3.63 15.01
N GLU A 125 8.51 -2.40 14.96
CA GLU A 125 8.74 -1.65 13.72
C GLU A 125 10.26 -1.63 13.43
N ARG A 126 10.62 -1.77 12.15
CA ARG A 126 12.05 -1.71 11.77
C ARG A 126 12.50 -0.26 11.77
N LEU A 127 13.66 -0.01 12.38
CA LEU A 127 14.32 1.31 12.36
C LEU A 127 15.06 1.60 11.04
N ASP A 128 15.11 0.63 10.10
CA ASP A 128 15.77 0.73 8.77
C ASP A 128 17.17 1.39 8.77
N LEU A 129 17.94 1.12 9.83
CA LEU A 129 19.31 1.62 9.98
C LEU A 129 20.24 1.06 8.91
N THR A 130 21.14 1.91 8.39
CA THR A 130 22.28 1.50 7.56
C THR A 130 23.27 0.66 8.36
N ASP A 131 24.15 -0.07 7.67
CA ASP A 131 25.15 -0.91 8.33
C ASP A 131 26.15 -0.12 9.19
N ALA A 132 26.41 1.15 8.86
CA ALA A 132 27.20 2.04 9.70
C ALA A 132 26.43 2.43 10.98
N GLN A 133 25.15 2.78 10.84
CA GLN A 133 24.31 3.18 11.97
C GLN A 133 24.08 2.03 12.96
N LYS A 134 23.95 0.78 12.47
CA LYS A 134 23.80 -0.40 13.34
C LYS A 134 24.98 -0.60 14.31
N ARG A 135 26.15 -0.04 14.02
CA ARG A 135 27.35 -0.15 14.87
C ARG A 135 27.46 0.96 15.92
N ASP A 136 26.56 1.95 15.88
CA ASP A 136 26.61 3.12 16.75
C ASP A 136 25.40 3.13 17.70
N LYS A 137 25.70 3.08 19.00
CA LYS A 137 24.71 3.01 20.08
C LYS A 137 23.71 4.17 20.08
N ARG A 138 24.05 5.32 19.48
CA ARG A 138 23.20 6.51 19.45
C ARG A 138 21.94 6.34 18.61
N PHE A 139 21.92 5.37 17.70
CA PHE A 139 20.75 5.05 16.87
C PHE A 139 19.77 4.08 17.55
N TYR A 140 20.03 3.72 18.81
CA TYR A 140 19.16 2.87 19.62
C TYR A 140 18.68 3.65 20.85
N ASN A 141 17.39 3.55 21.15
CA ASN A 141 16.79 4.09 22.37
C ASN A 141 16.53 2.96 23.39
N SER A 142 16.00 3.31 24.58
CA SER A 142 15.71 2.35 25.64
C SER A 142 14.70 1.27 25.27
N ASP A 143 13.84 1.55 24.28
CA ASP A 143 12.76 0.66 23.85
C ASP A 143 13.16 -0.18 22.62
N SER A 144 14.40 -0.02 22.13
CA SER A 144 14.89 -0.72 20.96
C SER A 144 15.13 -2.20 21.27
N VAL A 145 14.54 -3.07 20.44
CA VAL A 145 14.72 -4.53 20.52
C VAL A 145 15.57 -5.00 19.35
N VAL A 146 16.60 -5.80 19.65
CA VAL A 146 17.39 -6.50 18.63
C VAL A 146 16.78 -7.88 18.45
N VAL A 147 16.50 -8.26 17.20
CA VAL A 147 15.98 -9.58 16.85
C VAL A 147 16.93 -10.27 15.89
N PHE A 148 17.37 -11.48 16.24
CA PHE A 148 18.29 -12.28 15.45
C PHE A 148 17.53 -13.14 14.44
N ASN A 149 17.69 -12.85 13.15
CA ASN A 149 17.08 -13.66 12.08
C ASN A 149 17.76 -15.02 11.87
N ARG A 150 18.94 -15.24 12.47
CA ARG A 150 19.73 -16.48 12.35
C ARG A 150 20.43 -16.74 13.68
N PRO A 151 20.66 -18.01 14.03
CA PRO A 151 21.47 -18.34 15.19
C PRO A 151 22.87 -17.74 15.06
N THR A 152 23.32 -17.01 16.07
CA THR A 152 24.65 -16.39 16.10
C THR A 152 25.07 -16.13 17.52
N ALA A 153 26.36 -16.31 17.83
CA ALA A 153 26.94 -15.96 19.13
C ALA A 153 26.14 -16.45 20.37
N GLY A 154 25.53 -17.63 20.30
CA GLY A 154 24.73 -18.21 21.38
C GLY A 154 23.23 -17.85 21.36
N PHE A 155 22.80 -16.92 20.51
CA PHE A 155 21.39 -16.59 20.28
C PHE A 155 20.79 -17.52 19.23
N LYS A 156 19.52 -17.86 19.40
CA LYS A 156 18.70 -18.60 18.43
C LYS A 156 18.02 -17.64 17.46
N SER A 157 17.42 -18.20 16.41
CA SER A 157 16.58 -17.40 15.53
C SER A 157 15.32 -16.96 16.29
N GLY A 158 15.02 -15.67 16.24
CA GLY A 158 13.87 -15.06 16.92
C GLY A 158 14.15 -14.58 18.35
N ASP A 159 15.35 -14.87 18.89
CA ASP A 159 15.85 -14.25 20.11
C ASP A 159 16.17 -12.75 19.87
#